data_AF-A0A455AE59-F1
#
_entry.id   AF-A0A455AE59-F1
#
_cell.length_a   1.000
_cell.length_b   1.000
_cell.length_c   1.000
_cell.angle_alpha   90.00
_cell.angle_beta   90.00
_cell.angle_gamma   90.00
#
_symmetry.space_group_name_H-M   'P 1'
#
loop_
_entity.id
_entity.type
_entity.pdbx_description
1 polymer ?
#
loop_
_entity_poly.entity_id
_entity_poly.type
_entity_poly.pdbx_seq_one_letter_code
_entity_poly.pdbx_strand_id
1 'polypeptide(L)'
;MRMVPQAGLDTTLAPIRCLPRGVDDTVTVLLQYPGGVRGSFTCSITAQLSSRVCVSGTKGMAQILDPCWCPTELVVKGEHMEFPLPPAPGKEFSFTNGMGMSYEAKHVQECLQKGLKESPVIPLAESELLADILEEVRKATGITFPQDKH
;
A
#
# COMPACT_ATOMS: atom_id res chain seq x y z
N MET A 1 3.07 -13.10 -10.75
CA MET A 1 2.59 -12.39 -11.96
C MET A 1 2.40 -10.94 -11.54
N ARG A 2 3.29 -10.03 -11.95
CA ARG A 2 3.18 -8.60 -11.62
C ARG A 2 2.16 -7.97 -12.57
N MET A 3 1.15 -7.32 -12.03
CA MET A 3 0.17 -6.59 -12.83
C MET A 3 0.45 -5.09 -12.70
N VAL A 4 0.96 -4.49 -13.77
CA VAL A 4 1.13 -3.05 -13.88
C VAL A 4 -0.19 -2.46 -14.36
N PRO A 5 -0.78 -1.45 -13.69
CA PRO A 5 -2.01 -0.85 -14.16
C PRO A 5 -1.83 -0.28 -15.58
N GLN A 6 -2.85 -0.43 -16.44
CA GLN A 6 -2.80 0.15 -17.77
C GLN A 6 -3.06 1.65 -17.66
N ALA A 7 -2.21 2.47 -18.28
CA ALA A 7 -2.38 3.91 -18.38
C ALA A 7 -3.76 4.21 -18.97
N GLY A 8 -4.62 4.76 -18.11
CA GLY A 8 -6.07 4.75 -18.25
C GLY A 8 -6.69 4.81 -16.86
N LEU A 9 -6.19 5.75 -16.04
CA LEU A 9 -6.79 6.07 -14.76
C LEU A 9 -8.15 6.73 -15.06
N ASP A 10 -9.23 5.94 -15.08
CA ASP A 10 -10.57 6.47 -14.81
C ASP A 10 -10.59 6.87 -13.33
N THR A 11 -9.95 7.99 -13.04
CA THR A 11 -9.86 8.55 -11.69
C THR A 11 -11.20 9.18 -11.38
N THR A 12 -12.15 8.39 -10.91
CA THR A 12 -13.36 8.96 -10.31
C THR A 12 -12.97 9.51 -8.94
N LEU A 13 -12.46 10.74 -8.92
CA LEU A 13 -12.19 11.48 -7.69
C LEU A 13 -13.54 11.89 -7.10
N ALA A 14 -13.95 11.24 -6.01
CA ALA A 14 -14.94 11.82 -5.10
C ALA A 14 -14.41 13.18 -4.58
N PRO A 15 -15.28 14.14 -4.19
CA PRO A 15 -14.84 15.51 -3.89
C PRO A 15 -13.72 15.53 -2.86
N ILE A 16 -12.53 15.91 -3.34
CA ILE A 16 -11.35 16.10 -2.50
C ILE A 16 -11.59 17.34 -1.66
N ARG A 17 -11.47 17.18 -0.35
CA ARG A 17 -11.28 18.30 0.54
C ARG A 17 -9.77 18.55 0.61
N CYS A 18 -9.29 19.68 0.10
CA CYS A 18 -7.91 20.08 0.40
C CYS A 18 -7.89 20.68 1.80
N LEU A 19 -6.94 20.29 2.64
CA LEU A 19 -6.74 20.99 3.91
C LEU A 19 -6.12 22.38 3.65
N PRO A 20 -6.35 23.38 4.53
CA PRO A 20 -5.76 24.72 4.40
C PRO A 20 -4.22 24.74 4.30
N ARG A 21 -3.55 23.63 4.66
CA ARG A 21 -2.09 23.47 4.62
C ARG A 21 -1.55 22.99 3.26
N GLY A 22 -2.39 22.82 2.24
CA GLY A 22 -1.95 22.45 0.89
C GLY A 22 -1.66 20.95 0.70
N VAL A 23 -2.27 20.11 1.54
CA VAL A 23 -2.19 18.63 1.45
C VAL A 23 -3.58 18.04 1.21
N ASP A 24 -3.63 16.83 0.68
CA ASP A 24 -4.86 16.05 0.52
C ASP A 24 -5.43 15.65 1.88
N ASP A 25 -6.75 15.67 2.00
CA ASP A 25 -7.47 15.17 3.16
C ASP A 25 -7.87 13.70 2.97
N THR A 26 -8.66 13.44 1.93
CA THR A 26 -9.26 12.14 1.62
C THR A 26 -9.25 11.94 0.11
N VAL A 27 -8.72 10.81 -0.34
CA VAL A 27 -8.60 10.46 -1.76
C VAL A 27 -9.09 9.04 -1.98
N THR A 28 -9.94 8.85 -2.99
CA THR A 28 -10.35 7.54 -3.49
C THR A 28 -9.80 7.37 -4.89
N VAL A 29 -9.16 6.23 -5.16
CA VAL A 29 -8.54 5.92 -6.44
C VAL A 29 -9.12 4.63 -6.99
N LEU A 30 -9.38 4.60 -8.30
CA LEU A 30 -9.73 3.42 -9.06
C LEU A 30 -8.63 3.16 -10.10
N LEU A 31 -8.07 1.95 -10.08
CA LEU A 31 -6.99 1.51 -10.96
C LEU A 31 -7.47 0.35 -11.82
N GLN A 32 -7.21 0.43 -13.13
CA GLN A 32 -7.46 -0.66 -14.06
C GLN A 32 -6.17 -1.43 -14.33
N TYR A 33 -6.24 -2.74 -14.22
CA TYR A 33 -5.14 -3.65 -14.48
C TYR A 33 -5.39 -4.48 -15.75
N PRO A 34 -4.32 -4.97 -16.42
CA PRO A 34 -4.42 -5.90 -17.54
C PRO A 34 -5.30 -7.10 -17.22
N GLY A 35 -6.01 -7.61 -18.22
CA GLY A 35 -6.93 -8.74 -18.03
C GLY A 35 -8.28 -8.35 -17.44
N GLY A 36 -8.64 -7.07 -17.45
CA GLY A 36 -9.95 -6.57 -17.03
C GLY A 36 -10.16 -6.56 -15.51
N VAL A 37 -9.09 -6.71 -14.74
CA VAL A 37 -9.12 -6.63 -13.27
C VAL A 37 -9.07 -5.17 -12.86
N ARG A 38 -9.74 -4.82 -11.76
CA ARG A 38 -9.74 -3.46 -11.20
C ARG A 38 -9.44 -3.52 -9.72
N GLY A 39 -8.76 -2.50 -9.21
CA GLY A 39 -8.53 -2.29 -7.79
C GLY A 39 -8.93 -0.88 -7.39
N SER A 40 -9.38 -0.70 -6.16
CA SER A 40 -9.67 0.63 -5.63
C SER A 40 -9.16 0.74 -4.21
N PHE A 41 -8.72 1.92 -3.81
CA PHE A 41 -8.39 2.22 -2.43
C PHE A 41 -8.92 3.59 -2.02
N THR A 42 -9.08 3.80 -0.73
CA THR A 42 -9.39 5.11 -0.14
C THR A 42 -8.43 5.34 1.03
N CYS A 43 -7.79 6.49 1.05
CA CYS A 43 -6.97 6.95 2.17
C CYS A 43 -7.55 8.25 2.72
N SER A 44 -7.41 8.47 4.02
CA SER A 44 -7.83 9.70 4.68
C SER A 44 -6.95 9.99 5.89
N ILE A 45 -6.64 11.26 6.10
CA ILE A 45 -5.97 11.76 7.31
C ILE A 45 -6.96 12.37 8.33
N THR A 46 -8.25 12.49 7.99
CA THR A 46 -9.29 13.03 8.88
C THR A 46 -10.39 12.04 9.24
N ALA A 47 -10.65 11.04 8.41
CA ALA A 47 -11.68 10.04 8.60
C ALA A 47 -11.08 8.68 8.95
N GLN A 48 -11.58 8.07 10.03
CA GLN A 48 -11.27 6.68 10.35
C GLN A 48 -11.92 5.75 9.31
N LEU A 49 -11.11 4.90 8.70
CA LEU A 49 -11.57 3.89 7.74
C LEU A 49 -11.52 2.50 8.38
N SER A 50 -12.05 1.49 7.66
CA SER A 50 -11.99 0.10 8.10
C SER A 50 -10.56 -0.46 8.12
N SER A 51 -9.63 0.14 7.37
CA SER A 51 -8.21 -0.22 7.36
C SER A 51 -7.94 -1.69 7.02
N ARG A 52 -8.72 -2.24 6.08
CA ARG A 52 -8.62 -3.62 5.57
C ARG A 52 -8.28 -3.64 4.09
N VAL A 53 -7.67 -4.72 3.63
CA VAL A 53 -7.39 -4.97 2.20
C VAL A 53 -8.04 -6.28 1.80
N CYS A 54 -8.77 -6.32 0.69
CA CYS A 54 -9.35 -7.53 0.15
C CYS A 54 -9.02 -7.74 -1.32
N VAL A 55 -8.92 -9.01 -1.71
CA VAL A 55 -8.83 -9.43 -3.10
C VAL A 55 -9.84 -10.56 -3.33
N SER A 56 -10.67 -10.39 -4.35
CA SER A 56 -11.74 -11.33 -4.68
C SER A 56 -11.56 -11.84 -6.09
N GLY A 57 -11.83 -13.13 -6.28
CA GLY A 57 -11.86 -13.77 -7.60
C GLY A 57 -12.95 -14.83 -7.66
N THR A 58 -12.99 -15.56 -8.77
CA THR A 58 -14.02 -16.58 -9.04
C THR A 58 -14.05 -17.73 -8.03
N LYS A 59 -12.98 -17.92 -7.25
CA LYS A 59 -12.83 -19.01 -6.26
C LYS A 59 -12.99 -18.56 -4.81
N GLY A 60 -13.36 -17.30 -4.56
CA GLY A 60 -13.54 -16.73 -3.23
C GLY A 60 -12.73 -15.46 -3.01
N MET A 61 -12.57 -15.11 -1.73
CA MET A 61 -11.93 -13.87 -1.29
C MET A 61 -10.84 -14.14 -0.26
N ALA A 62 -9.76 -13.38 -0.35
CA ALA A 62 -8.77 -13.24 0.72
C ALA A 62 -8.82 -11.81 1.28
N GLN A 63 -8.65 -11.66 2.59
CA GLN A 63 -8.71 -10.38 3.28
C GLN A 63 -7.61 -10.28 4.33
N ILE A 64 -6.87 -9.19 4.29
CA ILE A 64 -5.99 -8.73 5.37
C ILE A 64 -6.83 -7.83 6.29
N LEU A 65 -6.84 -8.15 7.59
CA LEU A 65 -7.60 -7.41 8.59
C LEU A 65 -6.86 -6.15 9.07
N ASP A 66 -7.55 -5.33 9.87
CA ASP A 66 -6.98 -4.13 10.47
C ASP A 66 -5.96 -4.52 11.55
N PRO A 67 -4.74 -3.94 11.59
CA PRO A 67 -4.20 -2.91 10.68
C PRO A 67 -3.56 -3.48 9.41
N CYS A 68 -4.10 -3.14 8.23
CA CYS A 68 -3.64 -3.74 6.98
C CYS A 68 -2.21 -3.36 6.54
N TRP A 69 -1.64 -2.27 7.07
CA TRP A 69 -0.27 -1.84 6.78
C TRP A 69 0.78 -2.53 7.65
N CYS A 70 0.37 -3.21 8.73
CA CYS A 70 1.25 -4.03 9.57
C CYS A 70 0.49 -5.26 10.10
N PRO A 71 -0.02 -6.13 9.20
CA PRO A 71 -1.03 -7.11 9.55
C PRO A 71 -0.46 -8.34 10.26
N THR A 72 -1.27 -8.91 11.15
CA THR A 72 -1.04 -10.20 11.80
C THR A 72 -2.14 -11.21 11.49
N GLU A 73 -3.16 -10.82 10.74
CA GLU A 73 -4.36 -11.63 10.51
C GLU A 73 -4.74 -11.65 9.03
N LEU A 74 -5.02 -12.86 8.53
CA LEU A 74 -5.43 -13.13 7.16
C LEU A 74 -6.67 -14.04 7.17
N VAL A 75 -7.70 -13.67 6.41
CA VAL A 75 -8.89 -14.50 6.20
C VAL A 75 -8.92 -14.95 4.75
N VAL A 76 -8.93 -16.26 4.48
CA VAL A 76 -9.04 -16.82 3.14
C VAL A 76 -10.27 -17.71 3.07
N LYS A 77 -11.25 -17.36 2.23
CA LYS A 77 -12.52 -18.10 2.10
C LYS A 77 -13.25 -18.32 3.44
N GLY A 78 -13.12 -17.37 4.36
CA GLY A 78 -13.70 -17.43 5.70
C GLY A 78 -12.84 -18.16 6.74
N GLU A 79 -11.75 -18.81 6.34
CA GLU A 79 -10.78 -19.40 7.27
C GLU A 79 -9.83 -18.31 7.78
N HIS A 80 -9.77 -18.14 9.10
CA HIS A 80 -8.94 -17.14 9.76
C HIS A 80 -7.58 -17.74 10.14
N MET A 81 -6.52 -16.97 9.87
CA MET A 81 -5.13 -17.33 10.13
C MET A 81 -4.44 -16.19 10.85
N GLU A 82 -3.72 -16.50 11.92
CA GLU A 82 -2.93 -15.55 12.70
C GLU A 82 -1.43 -15.78 12.50
N PHE A 83 -0.70 -14.67 12.42
CA PHE A 83 0.75 -14.59 12.25
C PHE A 83 1.30 -13.68 13.34
N PRO A 84 1.64 -14.22 14.52
CA PRO A 84 2.08 -13.40 15.65
C PRO A 84 3.40 -12.69 15.34
N LEU A 85 3.52 -11.46 15.83
CA LEU A 85 4.74 -10.66 15.69
C LEU A 85 5.91 -11.28 16.47
N PRO A 86 7.15 -10.94 16.11
CA PRO A 86 8.32 -11.39 16.84
C PRO A 86 8.33 -10.82 18.27
N PRO A 87 8.80 -11.60 19.25
CA PRO A 87 8.84 -11.16 20.64
C PRO A 87 9.80 -9.97 20.83
N ALA A 88 9.38 -9.05 21.69
CA ALA A 88 10.00 -7.74 21.86
C ALA A 88 10.07 -7.29 23.33
N PRO A 89 10.59 -8.12 24.25
CA PRO A 89 10.50 -7.84 25.68
C PRO A 89 11.22 -6.53 26.03
N GLY A 90 10.54 -5.67 26.78
CA GLY A 90 11.08 -4.41 27.28
C GLY A 90 11.32 -3.33 26.21
N LYS A 91 10.75 -3.48 25.01
CA LYS A 91 10.85 -2.47 23.94
C LYS A 91 9.52 -1.77 23.73
N GLU A 92 9.56 -0.45 23.72
CA GLU A 92 8.45 0.40 23.32
C GLU A 92 8.64 0.85 21.87
N PHE A 93 7.54 0.94 21.12
CA PHE A 93 7.54 1.37 19.72
C PHE A 93 6.66 2.60 19.57
N SER A 94 7.12 3.59 18.80
CA SER A 94 6.32 4.79 18.50
C SER A 94 5.12 4.53 17.59
N PHE A 95 5.12 3.39 16.88
CA PHE A 95 4.11 3.03 15.90
C PHE A 95 3.57 1.62 16.14
N THR A 96 2.29 1.41 15.81
CA THR A 96 1.59 0.14 15.91
C THR A 96 2.36 -0.97 15.20
N ASN A 97 2.57 -2.09 15.89
CA ASN A 97 3.27 -3.27 15.37
C ASN A 97 4.69 -2.96 14.83
N GLY A 98 5.37 -1.93 15.33
CA GLY A 98 6.72 -1.53 14.87
C GLY A 98 7.77 -2.64 14.91
N MET A 99 7.52 -3.69 15.70
CA MET A 99 8.30 -4.92 15.71
C MET A 99 8.36 -5.68 14.38
N GLY A 100 7.34 -5.51 13.53
CA GLY A 100 7.30 -6.05 12.18
C GLY A 100 8.43 -5.55 11.28
N MET A 101 9.07 -4.42 11.60
CA MET A 101 10.23 -3.91 10.84
C MET A 101 11.42 -4.89 10.84
N SER A 102 11.45 -5.85 11.78
CA SER A 102 12.46 -6.92 11.76
C SER A 102 12.40 -7.80 10.50
N TYR A 103 11.23 -7.94 9.87
CA TYR A 103 11.07 -8.74 8.65
C TYR A 103 11.80 -8.09 7.46
N GLU A 104 11.60 -6.79 7.23
CA GLU A 104 12.29 -6.06 6.17
C GLU A 104 13.80 -5.93 6.43
N ALA A 105 14.21 -5.73 7.68
CA ALA A 105 15.63 -5.69 8.06
C ALA A 105 16.32 -7.03 7.74
N LYS A 106 15.68 -8.15 8.07
CA LYS A 106 16.19 -9.48 7.72
C LYS A 106 16.25 -9.70 6.22
N HIS A 107 15.22 -9.29 5.48
CA HIS A 107 15.18 -9.42 4.01
C HIS A 107 16.32 -8.64 3.32
N VAL A 108 16.62 -7.42 3.78
CA VAL A 108 17.76 -6.64 3.29
C VAL A 108 19.08 -7.38 3.56
N GLN A 109 19.26 -7.91 4.77
CA GLN A 109 20.44 -8.71 5.11
C GLN A 109 20.60 -9.91 4.17
N GLU A 110 19.52 -10.65 3.92
CA GLU A 110 19.52 -11.81 3.01
C GLU A 110 19.85 -11.42 1.57
N CYS A 111 19.33 -10.28 1.08
CA CYS A 111 19.65 -9.78 -0.26
C CYS A 111 21.14 -9.43 -0.39
N LEU A 112 21.69 -8.73 0.60
CA LEU A 112 23.10 -8.35 0.63
C LEU A 112 24.02 -9.57 0.69
N GLN A 113 23.67 -10.58 1.51
CA GLN A 113 24.43 -11.84 1.58
C GLN A 113 24.45 -12.60 0.25
N LYS A 114 23.37 -12.49 -0.54
CA LYS A 114 23.27 -13.07 -1.89
C LYS A 114 23.90 -12.19 -2.98
N GLY A 115 24.49 -11.05 -2.62
CA GLY A 115 25.10 -10.11 -3.56
C GLY A 115 24.10 -9.36 -4.44
N LEU A 116 22.81 -9.36 -4.09
CA LEU A 116 21.76 -8.67 -4.84
C LEU A 116 21.91 -7.14 -4.66
N LYS A 117 21.57 -6.40 -5.71
CA LYS A 117 21.57 -4.92 -5.70
C LYS A 117 20.19 -4.31 -5.46
N GLU A 118 19.15 -5.14 -5.49
CA GLU A 118 17.78 -4.77 -5.22
C GLU A 118 17.02 -5.95 -4.62
N SER A 119 15.88 -5.66 -4.00
CA SER A 119 14.99 -6.67 -3.45
C SER A 119 14.21 -7.35 -4.58
N PRO A 120 14.17 -8.68 -4.66
CA PRO A 120 13.29 -9.37 -5.62
C PRO A 120 11.80 -9.21 -5.26
N VAL A 121 11.49 -8.88 -4.00
CA VAL A 121 10.12 -8.69 -3.50
C VAL A 121 9.58 -7.32 -3.88
N ILE A 122 10.40 -6.27 -3.75
CA ILE A 122 10.11 -4.89 -4.18
C ILE A 122 11.31 -4.40 -5.00
N PRO A 123 11.36 -4.69 -6.31
CA PRO A 123 12.43 -4.21 -7.19
C PRO A 123 12.35 -2.70 -7.41
N LEU A 124 13.42 -2.13 -7.96
CA LEU A 124 13.50 -0.70 -8.23
C LEU A 124 12.41 -0.25 -9.23
N ALA A 125 12.20 -1.01 -10.30
CA ALA A 125 11.16 -0.71 -11.29
C ALA A 125 9.73 -0.73 -10.70
N GLU A 126 9.49 -1.53 -9.65
CA GLU A 126 8.20 -1.53 -8.96
C GLU A 126 8.08 -0.29 -8.05
N SER A 127 9.18 0.16 -7.46
CA SER A 127 9.23 1.41 -6.68
C SER A 127 8.98 2.64 -7.56
N GLU A 128 9.58 2.67 -8.77
CA GLU A 128 9.34 3.72 -9.78
C GLU A 128 7.86 3.76 -10.18
N LEU A 129 7.28 2.61 -10.52
CA LEU A 129 5.85 2.52 -10.86
C LEU A 129 4.93 3.01 -9.73
N LEU A 130 5.23 2.66 -8.48
CA LEU A 130 4.45 3.14 -7.34
C LEU A 130 4.57 4.66 -7.17
N ALA A 131 5.76 5.22 -7.42
CA ALA A 131 5.97 6.67 -7.41
C ALA A 131 5.18 7.36 -8.53
N ASP A 132 5.21 6.82 -9.74
CA ASP A 132 4.45 7.33 -10.89
C ASP A 132 2.95 7.35 -10.60
N ILE A 133 2.40 6.26 -10.05
CA ILE A 133 0.97 6.17 -9.69
C ILE A 133 0.62 7.21 -8.60
N LEU A 134 1.45 7.35 -7.56
CA LEU A 134 1.21 8.32 -6.50
C LEU A 134 1.27 9.76 -7.03
N GLU A 135 2.21 10.05 -7.93
CA GLU A 135 2.33 11.35 -8.57
C GLU A 135 1.14 11.65 -9.49
N GLU A 136 0.69 10.70 -10.32
CA GLU A 136 -0.46 10.86 -11.21
C GLU A 136 -1.75 11.12 -10.41
N VAL A 137 -2.01 10.31 -9.37
CA VAL A 137 -3.16 10.49 -8.49
C VAL A 137 -3.12 11.87 -7.82
N ARG A 138 -1.97 12.27 -7.28
CA ARG A 138 -1.81 13.57 -6.62
C ARG A 138 -1.97 14.74 -7.60
N LYS A 139 -1.41 14.64 -8.81
CA LYS A 139 -1.58 15.69 -9.84
C LYS A 139 -3.04 15.79 -10.28
N ALA A 140 -3.76 14.67 -10.37
CA ALA A 140 -5.19 14.67 -10.65
C ALA A 140 -6.01 15.38 -9.56
N THR A 141 -5.50 15.47 -8.32
CA THR A 141 -6.14 16.24 -7.24
C THR A 141 -5.79 17.73 -7.26
N GLY A 142 -4.93 18.18 -8.17
CA GLY A 142 -4.45 19.56 -8.28
C GLY A 142 -3.37 19.94 -7.26
N ILE A 143 -2.85 18.98 -6.49
CA ILE A 143 -1.78 19.21 -5.52
C ILE A 143 -0.43 19.08 -6.22
N THR A 144 0.39 20.14 -6.12
CA THR A 144 1.74 20.17 -6.71
C THR A 144 2.79 20.47 -5.66
N PHE A 145 3.97 19.87 -5.79
CA PHE A 145 5.12 20.15 -4.93
C PHE A 145 6.23 20.88 -5.71
N PRO A 146 7.10 21.66 -5.04
CA PRO A 146 8.26 22.28 -5.70
C PRO A 146 9.15 21.31 -6.48
N GLN A 147 9.25 20.06 -6.01
CA GLN A 147 10.02 18.98 -6.61
C GLN A 147 9.47 18.50 -7.96
N ASP A 148 8.24 18.86 -8.32
CA ASP A 148 7.65 18.53 -9.63
C ASP A 148 8.25 19.38 -10.78
N LYS A 149 9.07 20.39 -10.48
CA LYS A 149 9.57 21.40 -11.44
C LYS A 149 10.96 21.08 -12.03
N HIS A 150 11.33 19.80 -12.14
CA HIS A 150 12.64 19.37 -12.61
C HIS A 150 12.64 18.86 -14.05
#